data_AF-A0A8J8WNB4-F1
#
_entry.id   AF-A0A8J8WNB4-F1
#
_cell.length_a   1.000
_cell.length_b   1.000
_cell.length_c   1.000
_cell.angle_alpha   90.00
_cell.angle_beta   90.00
_cell.angle_gamma   90.00
#
_symmetry.space_group_name_H-M   'P 1'
#
loop_
_entity.id
_entity.type
_entity.pdbx_description
1 polymer ?
#
loop_
_entity_poly.entity_id
_entity_poly.type
_entity_poly.pdbx_seq_one_letter_code
_entity_poly.pdbx_strand_id
1 'polypeptide(L)'
;MTGLKAQFVITLSQSFGQNPEQSIAHRKIARSHAARTTHAKARRLRTLQYQAHKNQSVTPECSTPQLVGVDLEQYYGQETPIIDVLSASRKDPFDCFAVPLKPIEKMLFDHYVTIVVPLMSCHSANTEFCDLVVRTWVPVARASANLLDIIFLLSCRHLHKSHAATDQECLFMRKGLHYKSRCLKTLRDAISIEAPNFTDSTIAQAIMLAYDELFTRDLKMLKHHTEGALRMVKLKGGPDTLGLDGLLKDMLSKLVAKGSSEVRLDTRIVQGWTLGDHDW
;
A
#
# COMPACT_ATOMS: atom_id res chain seq x y z
N MET A 1 8.99 34.22 -31.25
CA MET A 1 10.09 33.69 -32.09
C MET A 1 11.40 34.17 -31.48
N THR A 2 11.94 33.40 -30.55
CA THR A 2 13.16 33.71 -29.78
C THR A 2 14.33 32.92 -30.36
N GLY A 3 15.42 33.62 -30.66
CA GLY A 3 16.51 33.14 -31.50
C GLY A 3 17.46 32.15 -30.84
N LEU A 4 18.00 31.26 -31.67
CA LEU A 4 19.29 30.61 -31.48
C LEU A 4 20.23 31.12 -32.58
N LYS A 5 21.20 31.97 -32.23
CA LYS A 5 22.38 32.20 -33.07
C LYS A 5 23.49 31.31 -32.52
N ALA A 6 23.80 30.24 -33.23
CA ALA A 6 25.00 29.46 -33.01
C ALA A 6 26.22 30.30 -33.42
N GLN A 7 27.05 30.73 -32.46
CA GLN A 7 28.38 31.27 -32.74
C GLN A 7 29.38 30.12 -32.75
N PHE A 8 29.80 29.75 -33.95
CA PHE A 8 31.01 28.96 -34.16
C PHE A 8 32.22 29.88 -33.90
N VAL A 9 32.98 29.60 -32.85
CA VAL A 9 34.29 30.24 -32.63
C VAL A 9 35.29 29.52 -33.53
N ILE A 10 35.51 30.08 -34.73
CA ILE A 10 36.67 29.76 -35.56
C ILE A 10 37.82 30.62 -35.04
N THR A 11 38.72 30.04 -34.26
CA THR A 11 39.96 30.71 -33.86
C THR A 11 40.89 30.75 -35.07
N LEU A 12 40.93 31.91 -35.74
CA LEU A 12 41.95 32.27 -36.71
C LEU A 12 43.33 32.20 -36.04
N SER A 13 44.16 31.28 -36.52
CA SER A 13 45.58 31.22 -36.22
C SER A 13 46.29 32.39 -36.89
N GLN A 14 46.44 33.50 -36.16
CA GLN A 14 47.41 34.55 -36.50
C GLN A 14 48.79 34.15 -35.99
N SER A 15 49.69 33.95 -36.94
CA SER A 15 51.10 33.70 -36.74
C SER A 15 51.79 34.97 -36.22
N PHE A 16 52.21 34.96 -34.96
CA PHE A 16 53.28 35.81 -34.45
C PHE A 16 54.38 34.92 -33.87
N GLY A 17 55.63 35.23 -34.20
CA GLY A 17 56.81 34.37 -34.04
C GLY A 17 56.89 33.70 -32.67
N GLN A 18 56.89 32.37 -32.67
CA GLN A 18 57.03 31.56 -31.46
C GLN A 18 58.50 31.28 -31.18
N ASN A 19 58.98 31.79 -30.05
CA ASN A 19 60.24 31.39 -29.45
C ASN A 19 60.21 29.84 -29.23
N PRO A 20 61.16 29.05 -29.79
CA PRO A 20 61.08 27.59 -29.81
C PRO A 20 60.97 26.95 -28.42
N GLU A 21 61.47 27.64 -27.39
CA GLU A 21 61.38 27.21 -25.99
C GLU A 21 59.93 27.22 -25.45
N GLN A 22 59.13 28.22 -25.85
CA GLN A 22 57.72 28.33 -25.47
C GLN A 22 56.87 27.28 -26.19
N SER A 23 57.17 26.98 -27.46
CA SER A 23 56.49 25.92 -28.22
C SER A 23 56.69 24.53 -27.58
N ILE A 24 57.91 24.23 -27.11
CA ILE A 24 58.23 22.99 -26.39
C ILE A 24 57.50 22.92 -25.04
N ALA A 25 57.44 24.02 -24.29
CA ALA A 25 56.71 24.12 -23.03
C ALA A 25 55.20 23.90 -23.23
N HIS A 26 54.59 24.53 -24.23
CA HIS A 26 53.18 24.33 -24.59
C HIS A 26 52.90 22.88 -25.01
N ARG A 27 53.81 22.23 -25.75
CA ARG A 27 53.68 20.82 -26.13
C ARG A 27 53.77 19.88 -24.93
N LYS A 28 54.65 20.18 -23.95
CA LYS A 28 54.73 19.43 -22.69
C LYS A 28 53.45 19.59 -21.87
N ILE A 29 52.91 20.81 -21.76
CA ILE A 29 51.65 21.09 -21.06
C ILE A 29 50.47 20.36 -21.73
N ALA A 30 50.38 20.39 -23.08
CA ALA A 30 49.36 19.69 -23.83
C ALA A 30 49.44 18.16 -23.64
N ARG A 31 50.66 17.59 -23.64
CA ARG A 31 50.88 16.15 -23.37
C ARG A 31 50.54 15.77 -21.92
N SER A 32 50.90 16.60 -20.95
CA SER A 32 50.50 16.40 -19.55
C SER A 32 48.99 16.58 -19.34
N HIS A 33 48.33 17.47 -20.08
CA HIS A 33 46.88 17.63 -20.06
C HIS A 33 46.17 16.44 -20.73
N ALA A 34 46.69 15.94 -21.85
CA ALA A 34 46.23 14.71 -22.50
C ALA A 34 46.40 13.50 -21.59
N ALA A 35 47.56 13.33 -20.94
CA ALA A 35 47.80 12.27 -19.97
C ALA A 35 46.89 12.40 -18.73
N ARG A 36 46.68 13.61 -18.21
CA ARG A 36 45.75 13.84 -17.08
C ARG A 36 44.30 13.56 -17.47
N THR A 37 43.89 13.92 -18.68
CA THR A 37 42.54 13.63 -19.18
C THR A 37 42.35 12.14 -19.48
N THR A 38 43.35 11.42 -19.98
CA THR A 38 43.28 9.96 -20.13
C THR A 38 43.24 9.25 -18.78
N HIS A 39 44.05 9.65 -17.81
CA HIS A 39 43.98 9.12 -16.43
C HIS A 39 42.66 9.45 -15.73
N ALA A 40 42.13 10.67 -15.92
CA ALA A 40 40.82 11.05 -15.39
C ALA A 40 39.69 10.23 -16.03
N LYS A 41 39.74 9.99 -17.35
CA LYS A 41 38.81 9.09 -18.05
C LYS A 41 38.92 7.65 -17.53
N ALA A 42 40.13 7.11 -17.38
CA ALA A 42 40.36 5.77 -16.85
C ALA A 42 39.89 5.63 -15.38
N ARG A 43 40.05 6.68 -14.56
CA ARG A 43 39.51 6.70 -13.19
C ARG A 43 37.98 6.71 -13.19
N ARG A 44 37.35 7.55 -14.03
CA ARG A 44 35.89 7.55 -14.21
C ARG A 44 35.37 6.20 -14.69
N LEU A 45 36.05 5.55 -15.64
CA LEU A 45 35.67 4.23 -16.14
C LEU A 45 35.73 3.15 -15.04
N ARG A 46 36.78 3.18 -14.20
CA ARG A 46 36.89 2.30 -13.03
C ARG A 46 35.81 2.58 -11.98
N THR A 47 35.46 3.84 -11.74
CA THR A 47 34.35 4.20 -10.85
C THR A 47 33.01 3.74 -11.40
N LEU A 48 32.78 3.86 -12.72
CA LEU A 48 31.59 3.35 -13.39
C LEU A 48 31.52 1.82 -13.33
N GLN A 49 32.64 1.11 -13.54
CA GLN A 49 32.71 -0.34 -13.40
C GLN A 49 32.47 -0.79 -11.95
N TYR A 50 33.04 -0.08 -10.97
CA TYR A 50 32.81 -0.34 -9.55
C TYR A 50 31.35 -0.08 -9.16
N GLN A 51 30.74 1.00 -9.65
CA GLN A 51 29.32 1.28 -9.45
C GLN A 51 28.44 0.24 -10.16
N ALA A 52 28.81 -0.23 -11.35
CA ALA A 52 28.10 -1.31 -12.04
C ALA A 52 28.17 -2.64 -11.30
N HIS A 53 29.34 -3.01 -10.75
CA HIS A 53 29.50 -4.20 -9.90
C HIS A 53 28.79 -4.04 -8.55
N LYS A 54 28.80 -2.84 -7.97
CA LYS A 54 28.05 -2.50 -6.75
C LYS A 54 26.53 -2.57 -7.01
N ASN A 55 26.07 -2.16 -8.20
CA ASN A 55 24.66 -2.26 -8.59
C ASN A 55 24.25 -3.69 -9.00
N GLN A 56 25.20 -4.55 -9.39
CA GLN A 56 24.96 -6.00 -9.55
C GLN A 56 24.96 -6.76 -8.22
N SER A 57 25.59 -6.22 -7.17
CA SER A 57 25.57 -6.76 -5.80
C SER A 57 24.58 -6.04 -4.88
N VAL A 58 23.90 -5.00 -5.37
CA VAL A 58 22.83 -4.24 -4.69
C VAL A 58 21.84 -3.78 -5.76
N THR A 59 20.75 -4.52 -5.94
CA THR A 59 19.64 -4.14 -6.82
C THR A 59 18.62 -3.27 -6.07
N PRO A 60 18.29 -2.08 -6.59
CA PRO A 60 16.91 -1.61 -6.67
C PRO A 60 16.51 -1.29 -8.13
N GLU A 61 15.23 -1.49 -8.41
CA GLU A 61 14.59 -1.65 -9.74
C GLU A 61 14.23 -0.36 -10.51
N CYS A 62 13.80 -0.57 -11.78
CA CYS A 62 12.66 0.04 -12.51
C CYS A 62 13.03 0.90 -13.75
N SER A 63 12.72 0.50 -15.00
CA SER A 63 11.39 0.71 -15.64
C SER A 63 11.17 -0.12 -16.94
N THR A 64 9.89 -0.42 -17.20
CA THR A 64 9.14 -1.26 -18.20
C THR A 64 9.05 -0.73 -19.66
N PRO A 65 8.29 -1.31 -20.65
CA PRO A 65 7.57 -2.62 -20.76
C PRO A 65 7.81 -3.41 -22.09
N GLN A 66 7.59 -4.74 -22.11
CA GLN A 66 7.08 -5.43 -23.32
C GLN A 66 6.32 -6.73 -22.99
N LEU A 67 5.13 -6.84 -23.59
CA LEU A 67 4.18 -7.94 -23.48
C LEU A 67 4.65 -9.16 -24.30
N VAL A 68 5.03 -10.26 -23.64
CA VAL A 68 4.92 -11.62 -24.16
C VAL A 68 4.65 -12.56 -22.99
N GLY A 69 3.58 -13.37 -23.10
CA GLY A 69 3.14 -14.28 -22.03
C GLY A 69 4.15 -15.39 -21.75
N VAL A 70 4.46 -15.59 -20.47
CA VAL A 70 5.15 -16.77 -19.94
C VAL A 70 4.62 -17.03 -18.51
N ASP A 71 4.46 -18.31 -18.18
CA ASP A 71 3.79 -18.94 -17.03
C ASP A 71 3.87 -18.25 -15.65
N LEU A 72 2.76 -18.32 -14.91
CA LEU A 72 2.53 -17.65 -13.63
C LEU A 72 3.08 -18.39 -12.39
N GLU A 73 3.79 -19.51 -12.54
CA GLU A 73 4.19 -20.36 -11.41
C GLU A 73 5.67 -20.29 -11.01
N GLN A 74 6.55 -19.66 -11.80
CA GLN A 74 8.00 -19.84 -11.62
C GLN A 74 8.72 -18.75 -10.77
N TYR A 75 8.02 -17.75 -10.24
CA TYR A 75 8.64 -16.62 -9.50
C TYR A 75 8.47 -16.67 -7.98
N TYR A 76 8.31 -17.85 -7.39
CA TYR A 76 8.21 -18.05 -5.92
C TYR A 76 9.51 -18.55 -5.25
N GLY A 77 10.64 -18.57 -5.95
CA GLY A 77 11.85 -19.30 -5.52
C GLY A 77 12.98 -18.49 -4.85
N GLN A 78 12.86 -17.20 -4.58
CA GLN A 78 13.91 -16.45 -3.86
C GLN A 78 13.35 -15.77 -2.61
N GLU A 79 13.42 -16.50 -1.49
CA GLU A 79 13.33 -15.91 -0.16
C GLU A 79 14.51 -14.94 0.02
N THR A 80 14.20 -13.65 0.03
CA THR A 80 15.11 -12.65 0.57
C THR A 80 15.32 -12.94 2.06
N PRO A 81 16.54 -12.76 2.59
CA PRO A 81 16.83 -13.07 3.99
C PRO A 81 15.85 -12.27 4.87
N ILE A 82 15.20 -12.98 5.78
CA ILE A 82 14.16 -12.46 6.67
C ILE A 82 14.73 -11.26 7.43
N ILE A 83 14.42 -10.05 6.96
CA ILE A 83 14.53 -8.87 7.81
C ILE A 83 13.41 -9.06 8.82
N ASP A 84 13.80 -9.42 10.02
CA ASP A 84 12.90 -9.55 11.15
C ASP A 84 12.41 -8.15 11.54
N VAL A 85 11.34 -7.69 10.88
CA VAL A 85 10.87 -6.30 10.98
C VAL A 85 10.29 -5.98 12.36
N LEU A 86 9.97 -7.01 13.17
CA LEU A 86 9.33 -6.85 14.47
C LEU A 86 10.24 -7.31 15.61
N SER A 87 10.27 -6.53 16.70
CA SER A 87 10.95 -6.94 17.92
C SER A 87 10.31 -8.19 18.53
N ALA A 88 11.07 -8.96 19.32
CA ALA A 88 10.57 -10.18 19.97
C ALA A 88 9.29 -9.93 20.81
N SER A 89 9.14 -8.74 21.39
CA SER A 89 7.94 -8.32 22.15
C SER A 89 6.69 -8.10 21.30
N ARG A 90 6.83 -7.99 19.98
CA ARG A 90 5.74 -7.71 19.02
C ARG A 90 5.35 -8.96 18.23
N LYS A 91 6.02 -10.09 18.48
CA LYS A 91 5.70 -11.38 17.87
C LYS A 91 4.72 -12.14 18.74
N ASP A 92 3.72 -12.75 18.10
CA ASP A 92 2.87 -13.75 18.76
C ASP A 92 3.72 -15.01 19.05
N PRO A 93 3.95 -15.36 20.34
CA PRO A 93 4.75 -16.53 20.70
C PRO A 93 4.04 -17.86 20.38
N PHE A 94 2.74 -17.83 20.08
CA PHE A 94 1.93 -19.03 19.83
C PHE A 94 1.48 -19.18 18.37
N ASP A 95 1.84 -18.24 17.49
CA ASP A 95 1.48 -18.21 16.05
C ASP A 95 0.01 -18.57 15.78
N CYS A 96 -0.91 -17.96 16.54
CA CYS A 96 -2.34 -18.32 16.60
C CYS A 96 -3.17 -17.79 15.40
N PHE A 97 -2.59 -17.77 14.20
CA PHE A 97 -3.25 -17.31 12.99
C PHE A 97 -3.92 -18.47 12.25
N ALA A 98 -5.06 -18.18 11.60
CA ALA A 98 -5.77 -19.16 10.77
C ALA A 98 -4.93 -19.71 9.61
N VAL A 99 -3.95 -18.92 9.17
CA VAL A 99 -2.97 -19.30 8.15
C VAL A 99 -1.59 -18.83 8.60
N PRO A 100 -0.51 -19.57 8.30
CA PRO A 100 0.85 -19.11 8.56
C PRO A 100 1.12 -17.78 7.84
N LEU A 101 1.53 -16.76 8.59
CA LEU A 101 1.79 -15.43 8.02
C LEU A 101 3.22 -15.31 7.48
N LYS A 102 3.35 -14.71 6.29
CA LYS A 102 4.65 -14.30 5.75
C LYS A 102 5.25 -13.15 6.58
N PRO A 103 6.57 -12.92 6.55
CA PRO A 103 7.20 -11.83 7.33
C PRO A 103 6.55 -10.45 7.11
N ILE A 104 6.22 -10.13 5.86
CA ILE A 104 5.52 -8.88 5.54
C ILE A 104 4.09 -8.83 6.10
N GLU A 105 3.38 -9.96 6.15
CA GLU A 105 2.03 -10.03 6.71
C GLU A 105 2.05 -9.88 8.24
N LYS A 106 3.07 -10.40 8.91
CA LYS A 106 3.30 -10.16 10.34
C LYS A 106 3.50 -8.66 10.61
N MET A 107 4.33 -7.99 9.81
CA MET A 107 4.51 -6.54 9.91
C MET A 107 3.22 -5.76 9.62
N LEU A 108 2.47 -6.14 8.58
CA LEU A 108 1.20 -5.49 8.25
C LEU A 108 0.16 -5.68 9.37
N PHE A 109 0.09 -6.87 9.97
CA PHE A 109 -0.80 -7.13 11.10
C PHE A 109 -0.45 -6.26 12.31
N ASP A 110 0.84 -6.19 12.65
CA ASP A 110 1.32 -5.34 13.74
C ASP A 110 1.04 -3.85 13.47
N HIS A 111 1.27 -3.39 12.24
CA HIS A 111 0.94 -2.02 11.81
C HIS A 111 -0.57 -1.74 11.90
N TYR A 112 -1.41 -2.72 11.57
CA TYR A 112 -2.86 -2.60 11.72
C TYR A 112 -3.25 -2.31 13.16
N VAL A 113 -2.84 -3.18 14.09
CA VAL A 113 -3.23 -3.11 15.50
C VAL A 113 -2.69 -1.83 16.15
N THR A 114 -1.45 -1.45 15.83
CA THR A 114 -0.76 -0.35 16.52
C THR A 114 -1.02 1.03 15.93
N ILE A 115 -1.29 1.13 14.62
CA ILE A 115 -1.44 2.41 13.92
C ILE A 115 -2.82 2.56 13.32
N VAL A 116 -3.32 1.56 12.59
CA VAL A 116 -4.58 1.70 11.83
C VAL A 116 -5.80 1.72 12.77
N VAL A 117 -5.88 0.82 13.75
CA VAL A 117 -7.03 0.75 14.68
C VAL A 117 -7.26 2.09 15.41
N PRO A 118 -6.23 2.75 16.00
CA PRO A 118 -6.40 4.08 16.59
C PRO A 118 -6.85 5.17 15.61
N LEU A 119 -6.53 5.04 14.32
CA LEU A 119 -6.95 6.00 13.30
C LEU A 119 -8.36 5.73 12.75
N MET A 120 -8.90 4.52 12.96
CA MET A 120 -10.27 4.18 12.55
C MET A 120 -11.33 4.85 13.44
N SER A 121 -11.00 5.23 14.68
CA SER A 121 -11.94 5.96 15.54
C SER A 121 -12.22 7.35 14.94
N CYS A 122 -13.40 7.54 14.36
CA CYS A 122 -13.79 8.80 13.72
C CYS A 122 -13.88 10.00 14.69
N HIS A 123 -13.78 9.79 16.00
CA HIS A 123 -13.75 10.81 17.05
C HIS A 123 -12.50 10.63 17.91
N SER A 124 -11.95 11.75 18.38
CA SER A 124 -10.71 11.86 19.18
C SER A 124 -10.48 10.67 20.09
N ALA A 125 -9.39 9.93 19.87
CA ALA A 125 -8.82 8.90 20.75
C ALA A 125 -9.83 8.23 21.70
N ASN A 126 -10.94 7.71 21.16
CA ASN A 126 -11.89 6.97 21.97
C ASN A 126 -11.25 5.62 22.29
N THR A 127 -10.56 5.57 23.43
CA THR A 127 -9.85 4.39 23.92
C THR A 127 -10.80 3.19 24.01
N GLU A 128 -12.06 3.40 24.36
CA GLU A 128 -13.06 2.32 24.47
C GLU A 128 -13.36 1.67 23.11
N PHE A 129 -13.43 2.46 22.03
CA PHE A 129 -13.63 1.90 20.68
C PHE A 129 -12.40 1.11 20.23
N CYS A 130 -11.20 1.64 20.48
CA CYS A 130 -9.94 0.95 20.15
C CYS A 130 -9.84 -0.36 20.93
N ASP A 131 -10.12 -0.33 22.23
CA ASP A 131 -10.14 -1.50 23.10
C ASP A 131 -11.17 -2.52 22.64
N LEU A 132 -12.35 -2.08 22.21
CA LEU A 132 -13.38 -2.97 21.67
C LEU A 132 -12.89 -3.64 20.38
N VAL A 133 -12.34 -2.89 19.42
CA VAL A 133 -11.79 -3.44 18.18
C VAL A 133 -10.66 -4.43 18.45
N VAL A 134 -9.75 -4.10 19.38
CA VAL A 134 -8.64 -4.98 19.76
C VAL A 134 -9.13 -6.24 20.49
N ARG A 135 -10.15 -6.13 21.33
CA ARG A 135 -10.66 -7.27 22.13
C ARG A 135 -11.60 -8.18 21.36
N THR A 136 -12.39 -7.65 20.40
CA THR A 136 -13.43 -8.43 19.72
C THR A 136 -13.09 -8.69 18.25
N TRP A 137 -12.78 -7.64 17.48
CA TRP A 137 -12.52 -7.76 16.05
C TRP A 137 -11.20 -8.45 15.73
N VAL A 138 -10.09 -8.01 16.35
CA VAL A 138 -8.75 -8.57 16.06
C VAL A 138 -8.69 -10.10 16.29
N PRO A 139 -9.26 -10.64 17.38
CA PRO A 139 -9.27 -12.09 17.60
C PRO A 139 -10.16 -12.88 16.63
N VAL A 140 -11.17 -12.26 16.04
CA VAL A 140 -12.00 -12.88 14.99
C VAL A 140 -11.30 -12.82 13.64
N ALA A 141 -10.67 -11.69 13.35
CA ALA A 141 -9.91 -11.51 12.12
C ALA A 141 -8.70 -12.45 12.06
N ARG A 142 -7.93 -12.62 13.16
CA ARG A 142 -6.81 -13.58 13.20
C ARG A 142 -7.25 -15.02 12.90
N ALA A 143 -8.49 -15.37 13.26
CA ALA A 143 -9.05 -16.70 13.12
C ALA A 143 -9.70 -16.95 11.74
N SER A 144 -9.68 -15.95 10.85
CA SER A 144 -10.37 -16.01 9.56
C SER A 144 -9.47 -15.50 8.44
N ALA A 145 -9.07 -16.38 7.51
CA ALA A 145 -8.15 -16.03 6.42
C ALA A 145 -8.66 -14.85 5.54
N ASN A 146 -9.97 -14.78 5.30
CA ASN A 146 -10.61 -13.71 4.54
C ASN A 146 -10.60 -12.36 5.27
N LEU A 147 -10.65 -12.37 6.59
CA LEU A 147 -10.58 -11.15 7.40
C LEU A 147 -9.12 -10.70 7.60
N LEU A 148 -8.14 -11.60 7.54
CA LEU A 148 -6.74 -11.20 7.47
C LEU A 148 -6.44 -10.39 6.19
N ASP A 149 -7.02 -10.77 5.05
CA ASP A 149 -6.86 -10.01 3.81
C ASP A 149 -7.34 -8.55 3.96
N ILE A 150 -8.43 -8.29 4.71
CA ILE A 150 -8.89 -6.91 4.94
C ILE A 150 -7.97 -6.12 5.87
N ILE A 151 -7.40 -6.77 6.89
CA ILE A 151 -6.38 -6.17 7.77
C ILE A 151 -5.15 -5.75 6.96
N PHE A 152 -4.68 -6.63 6.07
CA PHE A 152 -3.52 -6.35 5.23
C PHE A 152 -3.80 -5.26 4.20
N LEU A 153 -5.00 -5.22 3.64
CA LEU A 153 -5.45 -4.14 2.77
C LEU A 153 -5.33 -2.79 3.48
N LEU A 154 -5.98 -2.62 4.63
CA LEU A 154 -6.01 -1.34 5.35
C LEU A 154 -4.61 -0.88 5.77
N SER A 155 -3.75 -1.82 6.16
CA SER A 155 -2.35 -1.54 6.48
C SER A 155 -1.56 -1.06 5.26
N CYS A 156 -1.72 -1.74 4.12
CA CYS A 156 -1.09 -1.33 2.88
C CYS A 156 -1.58 0.06 2.42
N ARG A 157 -2.87 0.39 2.61
CA ARG A 157 -3.41 1.71 2.30
C ARG A 157 -2.74 2.81 3.11
N HIS A 158 -2.64 2.59 4.42
CA HIS A 158 -1.99 3.55 5.29
C HIS A 158 -0.51 3.70 4.94
N LEU A 159 0.23 2.59 4.82
CA LEU A 159 1.65 2.61 4.50
C LEU A 159 1.95 3.22 3.14
N HIS A 160 1.17 2.92 2.10
CA HIS A 160 1.30 3.56 0.80
C HIS A 160 1.21 5.09 0.91
N LYS A 161 0.24 5.60 1.70
CA LYS A 161 0.10 7.04 1.94
C LYS A 161 1.24 7.62 2.78
N SER A 162 1.73 6.89 3.79
CA SER A 162 2.84 7.32 4.65
C SER A 162 4.20 7.32 3.94
N HIS A 163 4.38 6.46 2.94
CA HIS A 163 5.61 6.27 2.18
C HIS A 163 5.59 6.94 0.80
N ALA A 164 4.70 7.93 0.60
CA ALA A 164 4.62 8.67 -0.64
C ALA A 164 6.00 9.22 -1.04
N ALA A 165 6.38 9.05 -2.31
CA ALA A 165 7.68 9.43 -2.88
C ALA A 165 8.89 8.61 -2.40
N THR A 166 8.68 7.37 -1.93
CA THR A 166 9.75 6.40 -1.66
C THR A 166 9.61 5.16 -2.55
N ASP A 167 10.69 4.39 -2.73
CA ASP A 167 10.67 3.14 -3.51
C ASP A 167 9.67 2.10 -2.96
N GLN A 168 9.29 2.23 -1.67
CA GLN A 168 8.32 1.33 -1.01
C GLN A 168 6.86 1.65 -1.35
N GLU A 169 6.58 2.81 -1.95
CA GLU A 169 5.22 3.23 -2.34
C GLU A 169 4.57 2.22 -3.29
N CYS A 170 5.32 1.80 -4.32
CA CYS A 170 4.84 0.85 -5.33
C CYS A 170 4.57 -0.54 -4.74
N LEU A 171 5.39 -0.96 -3.77
CA LEU A 171 5.22 -2.24 -3.07
C LEU A 171 3.88 -2.29 -2.32
N PHE A 172 3.59 -1.29 -1.50
CA PHE A 172 2.36 -1.25 -0.71
C PHE A 172 1.12 -1.00 -1.58
N MET A 173 1.24 -0.21 -2.64
CA MET A 173 0.17 -0.07 -3.64
C MET A 173 -0.18 -1.42 -4.27
N ARG A 174 0.82 -2.16 -4.78
CA ARG A 174 0.61 -3.47 -5.43
C ARG A 174 0.03 -4.50 -4.46
N LYS A 175 0.52 -4.55 -3.22
CA LYS A 175 -0.01 -5.44 -2.17
C LYS A 175 -1.43 -5.07 -1.77
N GLY A 176 -1.72 -3.79 -1.60
CA GLY A 176 -3.08 -3.31 -1.34
C GLY A 176 -4.06 -3.73 -2.43
N LEU A 177 -3.71 -3.56 -3.71
CA LEU A 177 -4.54 -4.03 -4.83
C LEU A 177 -4.75 -5.55 -4.79
N HIS A 178 -3.71 -6.32 -4.49
CA HIS A 178 -3.80 -7.77 -4.35
C HIS A 178 -4.79 -8.19 -3.25
N TYR A 179 -4.65 -7.63 -2.03
CA TYR A 179 -5.54 -7.95 -0.92
C TYR A 179 -6.98 -7.46 -1.17
N LYS A 180 -7.18 -6.30 -1.81
CA LYS A 180 -8.52 -5.84 -2.22
C LYS A 180 -9.18 -6.81 -3.19
N SER A 181 -8.46 -7.30 -4.19
CA SER A 181 -8.97 -8.30 -5.14
C SER A 181 -9.42 -9.59 -4.44
N ARG A 182 -8.61 -10.09 -3.49
CA ARG A 182 -8.95 -11.26 -2.67
C ARG A 182 -10.20 -11.01 -1.82
N CYS A 183 -10.27 -9.87 -1.14
CA CYS A 183 -11.44 -9.50 -0.35
C CYS A 183 -12.73 -9.46 -1.19
N LEU A 184 -12.69 -8.86 -2.39
CA LEU A 184 -13.85 -8.80 -3.27
C LEU A 184 -14.25 -10.18 -3.79
N LYS A 185 -13.28 -11.03 -4.14
CA LYS A 185 -13.53 -12.40 -4.59
C LYS A 185 -14.19 -13.21 -3.47
N THR A 186 -13.60 -13.23 -2.28
CA THR A 186 -14.13 -14.00 -1.16
C THR A 186 -15.49 -13.50 -0.71
N LEU A 187 -15.73 -12.19 -0.69
CA LEU A 187 -17.04 -11.65 -0.35
C LEU A 187 -18.11 -12.09 -1.37
N ARG A 188 -17.81 -12.01 -2.68
CA ARG A 188 -18.72 -12.46 -3.74
C ARG A 188 -19.03 -13.95 -3.64
N ASP A 189 -18.01 -14.76 -3.38
CA ASP A 189 -18.15 -16.20 -3.25
C ASP A 189 -19.00 -16.53 -2.01
N ALA A 190 -18.76 -15.86 -0.87
CA ALA A 190 -19.57 -15.97 0.34
C ALA A 190 -21.03 -15.53 0.10
N ILE A 191 -21.26 -14.45 -0.65
CA ILE A 191 -22.63 -14.02 -1.00
C ILE A 191 -23.39 -15.12 -1.74
N SER A 192 -22.71 -15.87 -2.60
CA SER A 192 -23.32 -16.91 -3.41
C SER A 192 -23.61 -18.18 -2.62
N ILE A 193 -22.91 -18.39 -1.51
CA ILE A 193 -23.01 -19.60 -0.67
C ILE A 193 -23.93 -19.36 0.53
N GLU A 194 -23.82 -18.20 1.19
CA GLU A 194 -24.46 -17.94 2.47
C GLU A 194 -25.87 -17.35 2.34
N ALA A 195 -26.26 -16.78 1.20
CA ALA A 195 -27.56 -16.14 1.07
C ALA A 195 -28.72 -17.12 1.33
N PRO A 196 -29.73 -16.75 2.14
CA PRO A 196 -29.91 -15.47 2.84
C PRO A 196 -29.29 -15.37 4.26
N ASN A 197 -28.69 -16.44 4.77
CA ASN A 197 -28.19 -16.58 6.14
C ASN A 197 -26.69 -16.22 6.27
N PHE A 198 -26.38 -14.93 6.23
CA PHE A 198 -24.99 -14.45 6.28
C PHE A 198 -24.32 -14.61 7.64
N THR A 199 -23.05 -15.03 7.62
CA THR A 199 -22.20 -15.08 8.81
C THR A 199 -21.76 -13.68 9.24
N ASP A 200 -21.40 -13.52 10.53
CA ASP A 200 -20.85 -12.25 11.01
C ASP A 200 -19.55 -11.88 10.30
N SER A 201 -18.72 -12.88 9.94
CA SER A 201 -17.49 -12.66 9.18
C SER A 201 -17.77 -12.07 7.80
N THR A 202 -18.79 -12.57 7.07
CA THR A 202 -19.16 -12.04 5.75
C THR A 202 -19.69 -10.62 5.84
N ILE A 203 -20.55 -10.34 6.83
CA ILE A 203 -21.07 -8.98 7.08
C ILE A 203 -19.94 -8.04 7.49
N ALA A 204 -19.05 -8.47 8.38
CA ALA A 204 -17.91 -7.69 8.82
C ALA A 204 -16.95 -7.39 7.66
N GLN A 205 -16.73 -8.33 6.75
CA GLN A 205 -15.94 -8.10 5.54
C GLN A 205 -16.56 -7.03 4.65
N ALA A 206 -17.89 -7.02 4.47
CA ALA A 206 -18.59 -5.97 3.72
C ALA A 206 -18.48 -4.60 4.40
N ILE A 207 -18.63 -4.54 5.73
CA ILE A 207 -18.46 -3.31 6.53
C ILE A 207 -17.03 -2.79 6.41
N MET A 208 -16.02 -3.66 6.55
CA MET A 208 -14.62 -3.26 6.49
C MET A 208 -14.17 -2.84 5.09
N LEU A 209 -14.75 -3.40 4.02
CA LEU A 209 -14.59 -2.87 2.67
C LEU A 209 -15.18 -1.46 2.53
N ALA A 210 -16.35 -1.19 3.12
CA ALA A 210 -16.89 0.17 3.15
C ALA A 210 -15.94 1.16 3.86
N TYR A 211 -15.25 0.75 4.93
CA TYR A 211 -14.21 1.55 5.56
C TYR A 211 -12.98 1.78 4.66
N ASP A 212 -12.54 0.80 3.84
CA ASP A 212 -11.50 1.02 2.81
C ASP A 212 -11.94 2.09 1.80
N GLU A 213 -13.20 2.04 1.36
CA GLU A 213 -13.72 3.04 0.42
C GLU A 213 -13.85 4.43 1.04
N LEU A 214 -14.24 4.51 2.32
CA LEU A 214 -14.23 5.76 3.07
C LEU A 214 -12.82 6.35 3.17
N PHE A 215 -11.82 5.50 3.46
CA PHE A 215 -10.43 5.93 3.56
C PHE A 215 -9.89 6.44 2.21
N THR A 216 -10.22 5.76 1.12
CA THR A 216 -9.80 6.11 -0.25
C THR A 216 -10.67 7.20 -0.90
N ARG A 217 -11.77 7.60 -0.24
CA ARG A 217 -12.76 8.57 -0.72
C ARG A 217 -13.51 8.14 -1.98
N ASP A 218 -13.69 6.84 -2.19
CA ASP A 218 -14.59 6.32 -3.22
C ASP A 218 -16.02 6.28 -2.68
N LEU A 219 -16.70 7.44 -2.75
CA LEU A 219 -18.06 7.60 -2.23
C LEU A 219 -19.09 6.68 -2.93
N LYS A 220 -18.84 6.30 -4.18
CA LYS A 220 -19.72 5.41 -4.93
C LYS A 220 -19.62 3.98 -4.38
N MET A 221 -18.40 3.46 -4.23
CA MET A 221 -18.19 2.13 -3.67
C MET A 221 -18.52 2.06 -2.19
N LEU A 222 -18.25 3.13 -1.43
CA LEU A 222 -18.71 3.29 -0.04
C LEU A 222 -20.22 3.07 0.06
N LYS A 223 -21.01 3.74 -0.81
CA LYS A 223 -22.46 3.54 -0.85
C LYS A 223 -22.81 2.09 -1.17
N HIS A 224 -22.21 1.49 -2.19
CA HIS A 224 -22.53 0.12 -2.57
C HIS A 224 -22.22 -0.91 -1.49
N HIS A 225 -21.08 -0.81 -0.82
CA HIS A 225 -20.72 -1.71 0.28
C HIS A 225 -21.59 -1.50 1.52
N THR A 226 -21.86 -0.26 1.90
CA THR A 226 -22.76 0.07 3.04
C THR A 226 -24.16 -0.49 2.79
N GLU A 227 -24.69 -0.27 1.59
CA GLU A 227 -25.99 -0.75 1.16
C GLU A 227 -26.06 -2.29 1.09
N GLY A 228 -25.01 -2.92 0.58
CA GLY A 228 -24.86 -4.37 0.59
C GLY A 228 -24.87 -4.95 2.00
N ALA A 229 -24.11 -4.35 2.92
CA ALA A 229 -24.06 -4.75 4.33
C ALA A 229 -25.45 -4.62 4.98
N LEU A 230 -26.16 -3.49 4.79
CA LEU A 230 -27.52 -3.32 5.31
C LEU A 230 -28.49 -4.40 4.82
N ARG A 231 -28.41 -4.78 3.55
CA ARG A 231 -29.23 -5.88 3.00
C ARG A 231 -28.89 -7.22 3.62
N MET A 232 -27.60 -7.53 3.80
CA MET A 232 -27.18 -8.76 4.48
C MET A 232 -27.71 -8.82 5.92
N VAL A 233 -27.62 -7.72 6.66
CA VAL A 233 -28.15 -7.62 8.03
C VAL A 233 -29.66 -7.81 8.06
N LYS A 234 -30.38 -7.18 7.12
CA LYS A 234 -31.83 -7.34 7.00
C LYS A 234 -32.21 -8.80 6.73
N LEU A 235 -31.49 -9.48 5.85
CA LEU A 235 -31.72 -10.90 5.53
C LEU A 235 -31.37 -11.82 6.70
N LYS A 236 -30.37 -11.47 7.51
CA LYS A 236 -29.99 -12.21 8.72
C LYS A 236 -31.03 -12.11 9.85
N GLY A 237 -31.90 -11.10 9.83
CA GLY A 237 -32.95 -10.89 10.83
C GLY A 237 -32.88 -9.55 11.57
N GLY A 238 -32.03 -8.62 11.13
CA GLY A 238 -31.95 -7.27 11.68
C GLY A 238 -30.67 -6.99 12.48
N PRO A 239 -30.45 -5.73 12.90
CA PRO A 239 -29.20 -5.28 13.51
C PRO A 239 -28.85 -5.97 14.82
N ASP A 240 -29.86 -6.41 15.60
CA ASP A 240 -29.64 -7.07 16.89
C ASP A 240 -29.17 -8.52 16.76
N THR A 241 -29.14 -9.06 15.53
CA THR A 241 -28.57 -10.38 15.23
C THR A 241 -27.06 -10.37 15.01
N LEU A 242 -26.45 -9.18 15.00
CA LEU A 242 -25.02 -9.03 14.78
C LEU A 242 -24.21 -9.31 16.05
N GLY A 243 -23.19 -10.16 15.93
CA GLY A 243 -22.26 -10.46 17.00
C GLY A 243 -21.19 -9.38 17.24
N LEU A 244 -20.08 -9.82 17.86
CA LEU A 244 -18.93 -9.00 18.26
C LEU A 244 -19.27 -7.92 19.29
N ASP A 245 -20.09 -8.25 20.29
CA ASP A 245 -20.48 -7.35 21.39
C ASP A 245 -21.06 -6.01 20.90
N GLY A 246 -21.80 -6.03 19.77
CA GLY A 246 -22.38 -4.83 19.17
C GLY A 246 -21.42 -3.98 18.33
N LEU A 247 -20.14 -4.36 18.21
CA LEU A 247 -19.15 -3.63 17.42
C LEU A 247 -19.60 -3.47 15.95
N LEU A 248 -20.10 -4.54 15.32
CA LEU A 248 -20.54 -4.48 13.93
C LEU A 248 -21.74 -3.54 13.74
N LYS A 249 -22.67 -3.53 14.70
CA LYS A 249 -23.81 -2.62 14.72
C LYS A 249 -23.37 -1.16 14.85
N ASP A 250 -22.42 -0.89 15.74
CA ASP A 250 -21.85 0.46 15.93
C ASP A 250 -21.10 0.94 14.67
N MET A 251 -20.24 0.10 14.11
CA MET A 251 -19.48 0.41 12.89
C MET A 251 -20.39 0.70 11.69
N LEU A 252 -21.42 -0.13 11.47
CA LEU A 252 -22.36 0.08 10.38
C LEU A 252 -23.22 1.34 10.60
N SER A 253 -23.65 1.61 11.84
CA SER A 253 -24.35 2.87 12.18
C SER A 253 -23.53 4.11 11.83
N LYS A 254 -22.23 4.10 12.16
CA LYS A 254 -21.30 5.19 11.84
C LYS A 254 -21.14 5.38 10.32
N LEU A 255 -21.04 4.29 9.56
CA LEU A 255 -21.00 4.34 8.10
C LEU A 255 -22.30 4.88 7.49
N VAL A 256 -23.46 4.51 8.03
CA VAL A 256 -24.76 5.02 7.56
C VAL A 256 -24.90 6.51 7.85
N ALA A 257 -24.52 6.97 9.04
CA ALA A 257 -24.53 8.38 9.40
C ALA A 257 -23.59 9.19 8.50
N LYS A 258 -22.37 8.69 8.28
CA LYS A 258 -21.37 9.33 7.41
C LYS A 258 -21.79 9.32 5.95
N GLY A 259 -22.25 8.16 5.47
CA GLY A 259 -22.80 7.94 4.14
C GLY A 259 -23.92 8.92 3.87
N SER A 260 -24.91 9.05 4.76
CA SER A 260 -26.04 9.99 4.61
C SER A 260 -25.63 11.45 4.54
N SER A 261 -24.53 11.84 5.20
CA SER A 261 -23.98 13.20 5.14
C SER A 261 -23.24 13.52 3.84
N GLU A 262 -22.65 12.51 3.19
CA GLU A 262 -21.80 12.68 2.00
C GLU A 262 -22.46 12.17 0.70
N VAL A 263 -23.46 11.27 0.81
CA VAL A 263 -24.13 10.54 -0.27
C VAL A 263 -25.57 10.16 0.11
N ARG A 264 -26.53 10.32 -0.80
CA ARG A 264 -27.93 9.92 -0.56
C ARG A 264 -28.06 8.37 -0.57
N LEU A 265 -28.10 7.75 0.62
CA LEU A 265 -28.40 6.31 0.81
C LEU A 265 -29.88 6.01 0.47
N ASP A 266 -30.21 4.75 0.20
CA ASP A 266 -31.60 4.35 -0.08
C ASP A 266 -32.42 4.37 1.22
N THR A 267 -33.38 5.28 1.30
CA THR A 267 -34.20 5.50 2.49
C THR A 267 -35.04 4.28 2.87
N ARG A 268 -35.39 3.41 1.91
CA ARG A 268 -36.17 2.19 2.18
C ARG A 268 -35.39 1.14 2.95
N ILE A 269 -34.06 1.22 2.91
CA ILE A 269 -33.16 0.23 3.51
C ILE A 269 -32.62 0.76 4.85
N VAL A 270 -32.50 2.09 4.97
CA VAL A 270 -32.20 2.79 6.22
C VAL A 270 -33.40 2.80 7.20
N GLN A 271 -34.66 2.84 6.72
CA GLN A 271 -35.84 2.84 7.60
C GLN A 271 -35.96 1.57 8.48
N GLY A 272 -35.43 0.42 8.03
CA GLY A 272 -35.35 -0.79 8.86
C GLY A 272 -34.23 -0.78 9.90
N TRP A 273 -33.34 0.21 9.86
CA TRP A 273 -32.21 0.38 10.79
C TRP A 273 -32.55 1.31 11.95
N THR A 274 -33.45 2.29 11.76
CA THR A 274 -33.74 3.35 12.75
C THR A 274 -34.95 3.07 13.64
N LEU A 275 -35.77 2.04 13.36
CA LEU A 275 -36.98 1.73 14.12
C LEU A 275 -36.73 0.94 15.44
N GLY A 276 -35.56 1.12 16.05
CA GLY A 276 -35.20 0.51 17.34
C GLY A 276 -35.31 1.45 18.54
N ASP A 277 -35.43 2.76 18.32
CA ASP A 277 -35.64 3.74 19.39
C ASP A 277 -37.06 4.28 19.26
N HIS A 278 -38.00 3.66 20.00
CA HIS A 278 -39.28 4.17 20.52
C HIS A 278 -40.22 2.98 20.74
N ASP A 279 -40.05 2.29 21.86
CA ASP A 279 -41.11 2.10 22.87
C ASP A 279 -40.54 1.34 24.07
N TRP A 280 -40.78 1.94 25.25
CA TRP A 280 -40.30 1.65 26.62
C TRP A 280 -38.99 2.30 27.07
#